data_AF-A0A196SJW8-F1
#
_entry.id   AF-A0A196SJW8-F1
#
_cell.length_a   1.000
_cell.length_b   1.000
_cell.length_c   1.000
_cell.angle_alpha   90.00
_cell.angle_beta   90.00
_cell.angle_gamma   90.00
#
_symmetry.space_group_name_H-M   'P 1'
#
loop_
_entity.id
_entity.type
_entity.pdbx_description
1 polymer ?
#
loop_
_entity_poly.entity_id
_entity_poly.type
_entity_poly.pdbx_seq_one_letter_code
_entity_poly.pdbx_strand_id
1 'polypeptide(L)'
;MTPRSYSLVMDMENGYGRSNDDEDDSKYRRPIHVIRWKRYSRGFYLAGFVVCLVVVLFILMLRVANGTDMDSTASSSVTGDETYKLMVVADLDTNSREKDDKKGKWKTILKKAELRRKEDGKFSVHWLEDQEVFTKFSEAGRGMELSALLEFNNRLYSFDDRTGIVYEMVKGNKAIPRFILMEGNGDTEKGQKSEWATVKDGKMIVGSFGKEYTNPDGSIRNTNNMWVSTIDSNGHVEHVDWTENYNRLRKAVGCSYPGYMIHEAIAWSQHMKKWVVLPRRVSNQPYDEVEDERRGSNLVLLVSENFKKIEVRRITPITPTRGFSDFKFLPNSHDQIIVALKSEESEKLQTQNSYITVFDLNGTVLMDETEIPGKHKFEGLEFFFF
;
A
#
# COMPACT_ATOMS: atom_id res chain seq x y z
N MET A 1 4.00 6.48 57.84
CA MET A 1 4.22 7.07 56.50
C MET A 1 2.90 7.64 56.02
N THR A 2 2.86 8.95 55.86
CA THR A 2 1.71 9.79 55.49
C THR A 2 1.25 9.56 54.05
N PRO A 3 -0.06 9.54 53.76
CA PRO A 3 -0.58 9.71 52.41
C PRO A 3 -0.70 11.21 52.06
N ARG A 4 -0.25 11.60 50.86
CA ARG A 4 -0.47 12.95 50.32
C ARG A 4 -1.66 12.91 49.35
N SER A 5 -2.75 13.57 49.74
CA SER A 5 -3.81 14.07 48.87
C SER A 5 -3.48 15.53 48.50
N TYR A 6 -3.54 15.89 47.22
CA TYR A 6 -3.55 17.29 46.78
C TYR A 6 -4.92 17.64 46.19
N SER A 7 -5.49 18.71 46.73
CA SER A 7 -6.78 19.30 46.38
C SER A 7 -6.64 20.30 45.23
N LEU A 8 -7.61 20.26 44.32
CA LEU A 8 -7.93 21.28 43.32
C LEU A 8 -8.81 22.36 43.96
N VAL A 9 -8.41 23.64 43.85
CA VAL A 9 -9.31 24.79 44.07
C VAL A 9 -8.92 25.89 43.08
N MET A 10 -9.85 26.22 42.17
CA MET A 10 -9.98 27.52 41.51
C MET A 10 -10.50 28.55 42.52
N ASP A 11 -10.08 29.81 42.42
CA ASP A 11 -11.05 30.92 42.27
C ASP A 11 -10.38 32.26 41.90
N MET A 12 -11.20 33.07 41.22
CA MET A 12 -10.97 34.39 40.65
C MET A 12 -10.75 35.49 41.71
N GLU A 13 -10.10 36.61 41.35
CA GLU A 13 -10.77 37.93 41.33
C GLU A 13 -9.97 39.10 40.75
N ASN A 14 -10.77 40.01 40.19
CA ASN A 14 -10.59 41.28 39.48
C ASN A 14 -9.62 42.34 40.02
N GLY A 15 -9.17 43.23 39.12
CA GLY A 15 -8.67 44.57 39.44
C GLY A 15 -8.52 45.49 38.22
N TYR A 16 -9.48 46.41 38.04
CA TYR A 16 -9.53 47.49 37.04
C TYR A 16 -8.55 48.65 37.33
N GLY A 17 -8.07 49.34 36.30
CA GLY A 17 -7.44 50.66 36.42
C GLY A 17 -7.22 51.37 35.07
N ARG A 18 -7.93 52.48 34.84
CA ARG A 18 -7.93 53.37 33.66
C ARG A 18 -7.20 54.68 34.02
N SER A 19 -6.46 55.29 33.09
CA SER A 19 -6.58 56.73 32.69
C SER A 19 -5.39 57.22 31.86
N ASN A 20 -5.70 58.15 30.95
CA ASN A 20 -4.85 58.83 29.96
C ASN A 20 -4.17 60.09 30.53
N ASP A 21 -3.14 60.60 29.83
CA ASP A 21 -3.02 61.96 29.24
C ASP A 21 -1.56 62.46 29.20
N ASP A 22 -1.04 62.54 27.97
CA ASP A 22 -0.42 63.67 27.24
C ASP A 22 0.59 64.68 27.83
N GLU A 23 1.48 65.09 26.90
CA GLU A 23 2.30 66.32 26.76
C GLU A 23 3.71 66.41 27.36
N ASP A 24 4.72 66.43 26.48
CA ASP A 24 5.68 67.55 26.44
C ASP A 24 6.18 67.79 25.01
N ASP A 25 6.10 69.05 24.59
CA ASP A 25 6.31 69.55 23.24
C ASP A 25 7.38 70.66 23.27
N SER A 26 8.00 70.88 22.11
CA SER A 26 8.83 72.04 21.76
C SER A 26 10.35 71.98 22.06
N LYS A 27 11.14 72.02 20.98
CA LYS A 27 12.08 73.13 20.67
C LYS A 27 12.45 73.16 19.17
N TYR A 28 11.90 74.19 18.48
CA TYR A 28 12.53 75.04 17.44
C TYR A 28 12.93 74.49 16.04
N ARG A 29 12.12 74.80 15.00
CA ARG A 29 12.32 75.90 14.00
C ARG A 29 11.50 75.70 12.70
N ARG A 30 10.78 76.75 12.26
CA ARG A 30 10.15 76.96 10.93
C ARG A 30 11.22 77.52 9.94
N PRO A 31 11.11 77.46 8.58
CA PRO A 31 9.88 77.78 7.83
C PRO A 31 9.57 77.03 6.50
N ILE A 32 8.34 77.33 6.08
CA ILE A 32 7.55 76.98 4.89
C ILE A 32 8.34 76.80 3.58
N HIS A 33 8.13 75.66 2.92
CA HIS A 33 7.96 75.59 1.46
C HIS A 33 6.84 74.60 1.11
N VAL A 34 5.76 75.14 0.58
CA VAL A 34 4.68 74.39 -0.08
C VAL A 34 5.26 73.78 -1.36
N ILE A 35 5.51 72.47 -1.38
CA ILE A 35 5.77 71.73 -2.62
C ILE A 35 4.50 70.99 -3.02
N ARG A 36 3.87 71.57 -4.03
CA ARG A 36 2.72 71.08 -4.77
C ARG A 36 3.10 69.80 -5.54
N TRP A 37 2.81 68.62 -4.99
CA TRP A 37 2.90 67.38 -5.76
C TRP A 37 1.70 67.25 -6.69
N LYS A 38 1.83 67.79 -7.90
CA LYS A 38 1.09 67.29 -9.05
C LYS A 38 2.09 66.68 -10.03
N ARG A 39 1.79 65.42 -10.40
CA ARG A 39 2.00 64.81 -11.72
C ARG A 39 3.24 63.94 -11.94
N TYR A 40 3.36 62.83 -11.22
CA TYR A 40 4.06 61.62 -11.70
C TYR A 40 3.33 60.32 -11.28
N SER A 41 2.00 60.26 -11.46
CA SER A 41 1.20 59.04 -11.19
C SER A 41 0.89 58.21 -12.44
N ARG A 42 1.65 58.37 -13.54
CA ARG A 42 1.46 57.56 -14.77
C ARG A 42 2.66 56.68 -15.10
N GLY A 43 3.88 57.13 -14.81
CA GLY A 43 5.11 56.36 -15.10
C GLY A 43 5.27 55.11 -14.24
N PHE A 44 4.95 55.18 -12.94
CA PHE A 44 5.07 54.03 -12.03
C PHE A 44 4.04 52.92 -12.32
N TYR A 45 2.80 53.29 -12.67
CA TYR A 45 1.78 52.32 -13.08
C TYR A 45 2.10 51.69 -14.44
N LEU A 46 2.70 52.44 -15.36
CA LEU A 46 3.13 51.91 -16.65
C LEU A 46 4.29 50.92 -16.49
N ALA A 47 5.26 51.23 -15.63
CA ALA A 47 6.36 50.30 -15.31
C ALA A 47 5.86 49.02 -14.63
N GLY A 48 4.96 49.15 -13.64
CA GLY A 48 4.32 48.01 -12.98
C GLY A 48 3.50 47.15 -13.95
N PHE A 49 2.76 47.78 -14.87
CA PHE A 49 2.00 47.07 -15.90
C PHE A 49 2.91 46.31 -16.87
N VAL A 50 4.01 46.91 -17.32
CA VAL A 50 4.99 46.25 -18.20
C VAL A 50 5.62 45.04 -17.52
N VAL A 51 6.00 45.16 -16.24
CA VAL A 51 6.54 44.02 -15.48
C VAL A 51 5.51 42.89 -15.35
N CYS A 52 4.25 43.21 -15.04
CA CYS A 52 3.17 42.23 -14.99
C CYS A 52 2.97 41.53 -16.34
N LEU A 53 3.00 42.29 -17.43
CA LEU A 53 2.80 41.77 -18.78
C LEU A 53 3.94 40.83 -19.21
N VAL A 54 5.19 41.16 -18.84
CA VAL A 54 6.35 40.29 -19.06
C VAL A 54 6.23 38.99 -18.26
N VAL A 55 5.80 39.05 -16.99
CA VAL A 55 5.61 37.85 -16.16
C VAL A 55 4.49 36.97 -16.72
N VAL A 56 3.38 37.55 -17.16
CA VAL A 56 2.27 36.81 -17.77
C VAL A 56 2.70 36.18 -19.10
N LEU A 57 3.44 36.89 -19.94
CA LEU A 57 4.00 36.34 -21.18
C LEU A 57 5.01 35.23 -20.91
N PHE A 58 5.82 35.35 -19.86
CA PHE A 58 6.76 34.30 -19.45
C PHE A 58 6.02 33.05 -18.96
N ILE A 59 4.96 33.19 -18.17
CA ILE A 59 4.10 32.07 -17.74
C ILE A 59 3.39 31.42 -18.93
N LEU A 60 2.92 32.22 -19.90
CA LEU A 60 2.32 31.70 -21.13
C LEU A 60 3.34 30.96 -21.99
N MET A 61 4.56 31.48 -22.14
CA MET A 61 5.66 30.80 -22.83
C MET A 61 6.03 29.48 -22.16
N LEU A 62 6.08 29.43 -20.82
CA LEU A 62 6.28 28.19 -20.07
C LEU A 62 5.11 27.20 -20.28
N ARG A 63 3.87 27.67 -20.37
CA ARG A 63 2.71 26.81 -20.67
C ARG A 63 2.68 26.33 -22.11
N VAL A 64 3.16 27.12 -23.07
CA VAL A 64 3.30 26.70 -24.47
C VAL A 64 4.46 25.71 -24.61
N ALA A 65 5.60 25.97 -23.97
CA ALA A 65 6.74 25.05 -23.95
C ALA A 65 6.42 23.72 -23.24
N ASN A 66 5.59 23.75 -22.19
CA ASN A 66 5.10 22.54 -21.51
C ASN A 66 3.82 21.96 -22.14
N GLY A 67 3.24 22.64 -23.14
CA GLY A 67 1.97 22.28 -23.78
C GLY A 67 2.12 21.75 -25.20
N THR A 68 3.34 21.56 -25.69
CA THR A 68 3.63 21.04 -27.04
C THR A 68 4.04 19.56 -27.08
N ASP A 69 3.89 18.81 -25.98
CA ASP A 69 3.99 17.35 -25.99
C ASP A 69 2.62 16.72 -25.77
N MET A 70 1.74 16.79 -26.77
CA MET A 70 0.64 15.83 -27.00
C MET A 70 -0.13 16.22 -28.26
N ASP A 71 0.41 15.86 -29.43
CA ASP A 71 -0.35 15.06 -30.41
C ASP A 71 0.62 14.58 -31.49
N SER A 72 1.32 13.48 -31.19
CA SER A 72 1.73 12.59 -32.26
C SER A 72 1.00 11.27 -32.05
N THR A 73 -0.04 11.07 -32.85
CA THR A 73 -0.50 9.76 -33.28
C THR A 73 0.66 9.04 -33.98
N ALA A 74 1.62 8.58 -33.19
CA ALA A 74 2.52 7.52 -33.60
C ALA A 74 1.77 6.21 -33.34
N SER A 75 1.13 5.71 -34.40
CA SER A 75 1.03 4.26 -34.61
C SER A 75 2.46 3.72 -34.69
N SER A 76 3.14 3.60 -33.56
CA SER A 76 4.32 2.76 -33.45
C SER A 76 3.78 1.34 -33.33
N SER A 77 3.87 0.61 -34.43
CA SER A 77 4.05 -0.83 -34.35
C SER A 77 5.31 -1.07 -33.51
N VAL A 78 5.15 -1.25 -32.20
CA VAL A 78 6.23 -1.66 -31.30
C VAL A 78 6.49 -3.14 -31.59
N THR A 79 7.21 -3.40 -32.66
CA THR A 79 7.94 -4.65 -32.88
C THR A 79 9.21 -4.55 -32.03
N GLY A 80 9.08 -4.85 -30.75
CA GLY A 80 10.18 -4.96 -29.79
C GLY A 80 9.67 -5.65 -28.54
N ASP A 81 10.44 -6.61 -28.03
CA ASP A 81 10.13 -7.36 -26.80
C ASP A 81 9.92 -6.39 -25.63
N GLU A 82 8.68 -6.16 -25.24
CA GLU A 82 8.34 -5.33 -24.10
C GLU A 82 8.71 -6.08 -22.82
N THR A 83 9.70 -5.57 -22.09
CA THR A 83 10.27 -6.22 -20.90
C THR A 83 9.98 -5.39 -19.66
N TYR A 84 9.37 -6.04 -18.67
CA TYR A 84 9.04 -5.47 -17.38
C TYR A 84 9.92 -6.10 -16.31
N LYS A 85 10.50 -5.28 -15.45
CA LYS A 85 11.29 -5.75 -14.32
C LYS A 85 10.42 -5.81 -13.07
N LEU A 86 10.41 -6.95 -12.43
CA LEU A 86 9.65 -7.18 -11.21
C LEU A 86 10.49 -7.93 -10.19
N MET A 87 10.14 -7.79 -8.93
CA MET A 87 10.71 -8.61 -7.88
C MET A 87 9.61 -9.20 -7.02
N VAL A 88 9.94 -10.31 -6.38
CA VAL A 88 9.08 -10.98 -5.43
C VAL A 88 9.79 -11.14 -4.09
N VAL A 89 9.03 -11.10 -2.99
CA VAL A 89 9.54 -11.26 -1.62
C VAL A 89 9.00 -12.54 -1.01
N ALA A 90 9.87 -13.27 -0.31
CA ALA A 90 9.51 -14.54 0.30
C ALA A 90 9.01 -14.35 1.73
N ASP A 91 7.92 -15.04 2.05
CA ASP A 91 7.62 -15.48 3.40
C ASP A 91 8.27 -16.87 3.59
N LEU A 92 9.15 -16.98 4.59
CA LEU A 92 9.83 -18.24 4.94
C LEU A 92 9.22 -18.89 6.17
N ASP A 93 8.12 -18.35 6.68
CA ASP A 93 7.50 -18.71 7.95
C ASP A 93 8.57 -18.80 9.05
N THR A 94 8.52 -19.86 9.85
CA THR A 94 9.50 -20.13 10.92
C THR A 94 10.92 -20.40 10.42
N ASN A 95 11.12 -20.70 9.13
CA ASN A 95 12.45 -20.88 8.52
C ASN A 95 13.16 -19.55 8.25
N SER A 96 12.49 -18.42 8.44
CA SER A 96 13.11 -17.09 8.42
C SER A 96 14.24 -16.94 9.45
N ARG A 97 14.20 -17.69 10.57
CA ARG A 97 15.18 -17.59 11.64
C ARG A 97 16.53 -18.23 11.27
N GLU A 98 17.58 -17.44 11.38
CA GLU A 98 18.97 -17.89 11.21
C GLU A 98 19.41 -18.73 12.41
N LYS A 99 19.53 -20.04 12.21
CA LYS A 99 19.76 -21.04 13.28
C LYS A 99 21.07 -20.82 14.04
N ASP A 100 22.10 -20.30 13.37
CA ASP A 100 23.43 -20.09 13.96
C ASP A 100 23.55 -18.77 14.75
N ASP A 101 22.58 -17.85 14.63
CA ASP A 101 22.58 -16.59 15.37
C ASP A 101 21.87 -16.74 16.73
N LYS A 102 22.67 -16.93 17.79
CA LYS A 102 22.17 -17.07 19.17
C LYS A 102 21.45 -15.81 19.70
N LYS A 103 21.68 -14.64 19.10
CA LYS A 103 21.05 -13.37 19.54
C LYS A 103 19.73 -13.09 18.82
N GLY A 104 19.37 -13.91 17.83
CA GLY A 104 18.20 -13.71 17.01
C GLY A 104 18.52 -12.86 15.78
N LYS A 105 18.35 -13.48 14.63
CA LYS A 105 18.45 -12.86 13.31
C LYS A 105 17.47 -13.57 12.39
N TRP A 106 16.73 -12.80 11.61
CA TRP A 106 15.74 -13.33 10.68
C TRP A 106 16.01 -12.80 9.28
N LYS A 107 15.61 -13.56 8.27
CA LYS A 107 15.81 -13.22 6.87
C LYS A 107 14.57 -13.48 6.02
N THR A 108 14.55 -12.79 4.89
CA THR A 108 13.69 -13.03 3.72
C THR A 108 14.58 -13.16 2.48
N ILE A 109 13.98 -13.57 1.37
CA ILE A 109 14.59 -13.61 0.04
C ILE A 109 13.82 -12.68 -0.88
N LEU A 110 14.52 -11.71 -1.47
CA LEU A 110 14.06 -10.96 -2.65
C LEU A 110 14.57 -11.64 -3.90
N LYS A 111 13.68 -12.02 -4.82
CA LYS A 111 14.03 -12.63 -6.11
C LYS A 111 13.58 -11.71 -7.23
N LYS A 112 14.51 -11.32 -8.11
CA LYS A 112 14.21 -10.44 -9.26
C LYS A 112 13.85 -11.26 -10.49
N ALA A 113 13.10 -10.66 -11.40
CA ALA A 113 12.73 -11.27 -12.68
C ALA A 113 12.52 -10.24 -13.78
N GLU A 114 12.57 -10.72 -15.00
CA GLU A 114 12.12 -10.03 -16.20
C GLU A 114 10.90 -10.75 -16.77
N LEU A 115 9.78 -10.04 -16.81
CA LEU A 115 8.57 -10.48 -17.49
C LEU A 115 8.58 -9.92 -18.91
N ARG A 116 8.62 -10.79 -19.92
CA ARG A 116 8.79 -10.41 -21.32
C ARG A 116 7.51 -10.72 -22.08
N ARG A 117 6.99 -9.72 -22.79
CA ARG A 117 5.88 -9.87 -23.73
C ARG A 117 6.42 -10.30 -25.08
N LYS A 118 5.89 -11.40 -25.60
CA LYS A 118 6.25 -11.99 -26.90
C LYS A 118 5.41 -11.35 -28.02
N GLU A 119 5.83 -11.58 -29.28
CA GLU A 119 5.13 -11.10 -30.47
C GLU A 119 3.66 -11.57 -30.57
N ASP A 120 3.36 -12.77 -30.05
CA ASP A 120 2.00 -13.33 -29.99
C ASP A 120 1.12 -12.73 -28.89
N GLY A 121 1.65 -11.77 -28.12
CA GLY A 121 0.99 -11.11 -27.00
C GLY A 121 1.00 -11.91 -25.69
N LYS A 122 1.55 -13.12 -25.68
CA LYS A 122 1.75 -13.93 -24.46
C LYS A 122 2.97 -13.43 -23.67
N PHE A 123 3.08 -13.89 -22.44
CA PHE A 123 4.22 -13.56 -21.57
C PHE A 123 5.09 -14.77 -21.26
N SER A 124 6.34 -14.49 -20.91
CA SER A 124 7.26 -15.43 -20.27
C SER A 124 8.06 -14.71 -19.20
N VAL A 125 8.45 -15.44 -18.15
CA VAL A 125 9.27 -14.91 -17.05
C VAL A 125 10.68 -15.48 -17.11
N HIS A 126 11.67 -14.63 -16.87
CA HIS A 126 13.06 -15.01 -16.68
C HIS A 126 13.52 -14.58 -15.28
N TRP A 127 13.85 -15.55 -14.44
CA TRP A 127 14.29 -15.30 -13.07
C TRP A 127 15.78 -14.93 -13.01
N LEU A 128 16.08 -13.97 -12.14
CA LEU A 128 17.42 -13.45 -11.90
C LEU A 128 17.93 -13.91 -10.51
N GLU A 129 18.95 -13.23 -10.00
CA GLU A 129 19.57 -13.54 -8.71
C GLU A 129 18.64 -13.33 -7.50
N ASP A 130 18.91 -14.13 -6.47
CA ASP A 130 18.34 -13.99 -5.15
C ASP A 130 19.16 -13.05 -4.29
N GLN A 131 18.47 -12.29 -3.46
CA GLN A 131 19.06 -11.38 -2.50
C GLN A 131 18.46 -11.62 -1.13
N GLU A 132 19.29 -12.07 -0.18
CA GLU A 132 18.87 -12.18 1.21
C GLU A 132 18.81 -10.79 1.86
N VAL A 133 17.77 -10.55 2.66
CA VAL A 133 17.63 -9.34 3.47
C VAL A 133 17.39 -9.75 4.91
N PHE A 134 18.01 -9.04 5.86
CA PHE A 134 18.02 -9.44 7.26
C PHE A 134 17.47 -8.37 8.21
N THR A 135 16.95 -8.83 9.34
CA THR A 135 16.59 -8.00 10.49
C THR A 135 17.02 -8.67 11.80
N LYS A 136 16.97 -7.89 12.89
CA LYS A 136 17.05 -8.39 14.28
C LYS A 136 15.76 -8.17 15.07
N PHE A 137 14.76 -7.55 14.47
CA PHE A 137 13.45 -7.37 15.09
C PHE A 137 12.64 -8.67 14.97
N SER A 138 11.93 -9.01 16.04
CA SER A 138 11.03 -10.15 16.07
C SER A 138 9.96 -9.94 17.14
N GLU A 139 8.84 -10.63 16.98
CA GLU A 139 7.78 -10.76 17.98
C GLU A 139 7.68 -12.25 18.31
N ALA A 140 7.78 -12.59 19.61
CA ALA A 140 7.78 -13.98 20.07
C ALA A 140 8.78 -14.91 19.32
N GLY A 141 9.91 -14.36 18.86
CA GLY A 141 10.96 -15.10 18.14
C GLY A 141 10.68 -15.37 16.65
N ARG A 142 9.68 -14.70 16.07
CA ARG A 142 9.36 -14.73 14.63
C ARG A 142 9.47 -13.32 14.01
N GLY A 143 9.90 -13.24 12.76
CA GLY A 143 10.03 -11.98 12.02
C GLY A 143 10.58 -12.20 10.62
N MET A 144 10.51 -11.18 9.77
CA MET A 144 10.79 -11.28 8.32
C MET A 144 9.87 -12.29 7.58
N GLU A 145 8.67 -12.47 8.07
CA GLU A 145 7.62 -13.23 7.38
C GLU A 145 6.83 -12.21 6.56
N LEU A 146 7.37 -11.93 5.37
CA LEU A 146 7.00 -10.76 4.57
C LEU A 146 5.90 -11.11 3.56
N SER A 147 4.69 -10.61 3.82
CA SER A 147 3.46 -11.05 3.12
C SER A 147 2.90 -10.02 2.13
N ALA A 148 3.68 -8.99 1.76
CA ALA A 148 3.34 -8.07 0.68
C ALA A 148 4.57 -7.27 0.24
N LEU A 149 4.55 -6.75 -0.98
CA LEU A 149 5.54 -5.82 -1.51
C LEU A 149 4.83 -4.67 -2.22
N LEU A 150 5.23 -3.43 -1.92
CA LEU A 150 4.53 -2.23 -2.39
C LEU A 150 5.50 -1.07 -2.64
N GLU A 151 5.40 -0.44 -3.80
CA GLU A 151 5.97 0.88 -4.04
C GLU A 151 5.04 1.98 -3.49
N PHE A 152 5.59 2.89 -2.70
CA PHE A 152 4.90 4.09 -2.25
C PHE A 152 5.88 5.25 -2.05
N ASN A 153 5.59 6.41 -2.65
CA ASN A 153 6.41 7.62 -2.55
C ASN A 153 7.89 7.40 -2.91
N ASN A 154 8.13 6.70 -4.01
CA ASN A 154 9.44 6.32 -4.56
C ASN A 154 10.27 5.44 -3.60
N ARG A 155 9.60 4.64 -2.78
CA ARG A 155 10.22 3.73 -1.83
C ARG A 155 9.54 2.39 -1.89
N LEU A 156 10.33 1.34 -1.72
CA LEU A 156 9.85 -0.03 -1.70
C LEU A 156 9.60 -0.46 -0.26
N TYR A 157 8.40 -0.94 0.02
CA TYR A 157 7.98 -1.38 1.34
C TYR A 157 7.59 -2.85 1.34
N SER A 158 7.85 -3.52 2.47
CA SER A 158 7.36 -4.86 2.74
C SER A 158 6.89 -4.97 4.20
N PHE A 159 6.02 -5.94 4.48
CA PHE A 159 5.17 -5.96 5.66
C PHE A 159 5.35 -7.29 6.38
N ASP A 160 5.87 -7.26 7.60
CA ASP A 160 6.08 -8.44 8.43
C ASP A 160 4.80 -8.81 9.18
N ASP A 161 4.20 -9.95 8.84
CA ASP A 161 2.90 -10.39 9.34
C ASP A 161 2.95 -10.84 10.82
N ARG A 162 4.15 -10.92 11.40
CA ARG A 162 4.36 -11.25 12.81
C ARG A 162 4.42 -9.99 13.63
N THR A 163 5.42 -9.17 13.36
CA THR A 163 5.72 -7.98 14.17
C THR A 163 4.79 -6.80 13.85
N GLY A 164 4.09 -6.83 12.72
CA GLY A 164 3.38 -5.67 12.18
C GLY A 164 4.32 -4.57 11.67
N ILE A 165 5.64 -4.80 11.64
CA ILE A 165 6.60 -3.81 11.17
C ILE A 165 6.49 -3.67 9.65
N VAL A 166 6.41 -2.42 9.21
CA VAL A 166 6.56 -2.03 7.81
C VAL A 166 8.01 -1.62 7.57
N TYR A 167 8.70 -2.39 6.75
CA TYR A 167 10.09 -2.18 6.38
C TYR A 167 10.20 -1.42 5.06
N GLU A 168 11.05 -0.40 5.01
CA GLU A 168 11.59 0.11 3.75
C GLU A 168 12.73 -0.79 3.30
N MET A 169 12.62 -1.35 2.10
CA MET A 169 13.62 -2.20 1.47
C MET A 169 14.63 -1.31 0.73
N VAL A 170 15.85 -1.23 1.24
CA VAL A 170 16.89 -0.33 0.69
C VAL A 170 18.09 -1.09 0.15
N LYS A 171 18.91 -0.40 -0.64
CA LYS A 171 20.15 -0.95 -1.21
C LYS A 171 21.09 -1.50 -0.11
N GLY A 172 21.82 -2.56 -0.46
CA GLY A 172 22.79 -3.20 0.43
C GLY A 172 22.18 -4.21 1.40
N ASN A 173 21.11 -4.90 0.98
CA ASN A 173 20.50 -6.02 1.69
C ASN A 173 19.92 -5.63 3.07
N LYS A 174 19.31 -4.44 3.16
CA LYS A 174 18.79 -3.90 4.41
C LYS A 174 17.29 -3.67 4.33
N ALA A 175 16.60 -4.08 5.38
CA ALA A 175 15.23 -3.71 5.68
C ALA A 175 15.28 -2.70 6.85
N ILE A 176 14.75 -1.49 6.65
CA ILE A 176 14.73 -0.46 7.70
C ILE A 176 13.29 -0.31 8.22
N PRO A 177 13.02 -0.56 9.51
CA PRO A 177 11.70 -0.30 10.09
C PRO A 177 11.32 1.17 9.90
N ARG A 178 10.12 1.41 9.37
CA ARG A 178 9.53 2.76 9.24
C ARG A 178 8.28 2.93 10.05
N PHE A 179 7.46 1.90 10.11
CA PHE A 179 6.19 1.90 10.83
C PHE A 179 6.01 0.57 11.56
N ILE A 180 5.10 0.56 12.53
CA ILE A 180 4.59 -0.64 13.16
C ILE A 180 3.06 -0.53 13.19
N LEU A 181 2.38 -1.59 12.78
CA LEU A 181 0.93 -1.68 12.69
C LEU A 181 0.46 -2.70 13.71
N MET A 182 -0.44 -2.31 14.61
CA MET A 182 -1.03 -3.21 15.59
C MET A 182 -2.34 -3.79 15.06
N GLU A 183 -2.70 -5.01 15.48
CA GLU A 183 -3.94 -5.65 15.00
C GLU A 183 -5.20 -4.96 15.53
N GLY A 184 -6.33 -5.19 14.84
CA GLY A 184 -7.62 -4.65 15.23
C GLY A 184 -7.68 -3.13 15.10
N ASN A 185 -8.22 -2.47 16.12
CA ASN A 185 -8.37 -1.01 16.16
C ASN A 185 -7.05 -0.26 16.48
N GLY A 186 -5.94 -0.98 16.66
CA GLY A 186 -4.64 -0.41 17.01
C GLY A 186 -4.31 -0.42 18.50
N ASP A 187 -5.29 -0.64 19.38
CA ASP A 187 -5.11 -0.67 20.84
C ASP A 187 -4.84 -2.11 21.34
N THR A 188 -3.86 -2.78 20.74
CA THR A 188 -3.50 -4.18 21.05
C THR A 188 -1.99 -4.31 21.23
N GLU A 189 -1.54 -5.37 21.92
CA GLU A 189 -0.11 -5.65 22.13
C GLU A 189 0.53 -6.49 21.02
N LYS A 190 -0.27 -6.94 20.05
CA LYS A 190 0.15 -7.86 18.99
C LYS A 190 0.22 -7.15 17.64
N GLY A 191 1.31 -7.42 16.90
CA GLY A 191 1.48 -6.94 15.54
C GLY A 191 0.33 -7.35 14.60
N GLN A 192 -0.02 -6.45 13.69
CA GLN A 192 -0.98 -6.75 12.63
C GLN A 192 -0.44 -7.84 11.72
N LYS A 193 -1.19 -8.95 11.59
CA LYS A 193 -0.96 -9.94 10.54
C LYS A 193 -1.31 -9.34 9.19
N SER A 194 -0.35 -8.66 8.58
CA SER A 194 -0.50 -7.92 7.33
C SER A 194 -0.32 -8.88 6.16
N GLU A 195 -1.29 -8.90 5.26
CA GLU A 195 -1.44 -9.98 4.26
C GLU A 195 -1.58 -9.42 2.84
N TRP A 196 -1.86 -8.12 2.72
CA TRP A 196 -1.92 -7.41 1.45
C TRP A 196 -1.69 -5.92 1.67
N ALA A 197 -1.19 -5.25 0.65
CA ALA A 197 -1.01 -3.80 0.67
C ALA A 197 -1.26 -3.16 -0.69
N THR A 198 -1.80 -1.94 -0.70
CA THR A 198 -2.02 -1.16 -1.93
C THR A 198 -1.95 0.34 -1.66
N VAL A 199 -2.02 1.15 -2.72
CA VAL A 199 -2.05 2.61 -2.63
C VAL A 199 -3.40 3.14 -3.12
N LYS A 200 -4.04 3.97 -2.29
CA LYS A 200 -5.24 4.71 -2.68
C LYS A 200 -5.20 6.11 -2.06
N ASP A 201 -5.51 7.11 -2.86
CA ASP A 201 -5.63 8.52 -2.45
C ASP A 201 -4.44 9.03 -1.62
N GLY A 202 -3.22 8.66 -2.04
CA GLY A 202 -1.99 9.09 -1.37
C GLY A 202 -1.71 8.42 -0.02
N LYS A 203 -2.40 7.32 0.29
CA LYS A 203 -2.16 6.49 1.47
C LYS A 203 -1.78 5.06 1.07
N MET A 204 -0.85 4.45 1.81
CA MET A 204 -0.77 2.99 1.85
C MET A 204 -1.98 2.48 2.62
N ILE A 205 -2.57 1.40 2.13
CA ILE A 205 -3.66 0.67 2.78
C ILE A 205 -3.17 -0.76 2.94
N VAL A 206 -3.15 -1.24 4.18
CA VAL A 206 -2.53 -2.52 4.58
C VAL A 206 -3.55 -3.31 5.37
N GLY A 207 -4.02 -4.43 4.82
CA GLY A 207 -5.02 -5.25 5.49
C GLY A 207 -4.48 -6.58 5.96
N SER A 208 -5.24 -7.16 6.88
CA SER A 208 -5.11 -8.56 7.27
C SER A 208 -5.99 -9.46 6.39
N PHE A 209 -6.07 -10.75 6.71
CA PHE A 209 -6.66 -11.77 5.85
C PHE A 209 -8.20 -11.75 5.78
N GLY A 210 -8.87 -10.87 6.52
CA GLY A 210 -10.25 -10.46 6.24
C GLY A 210 -11.35 -11.42 6.71
N LYS A 211 -11.08 -12.28 7.68
CA LYS A 211 -12.11 -13.10 8.35
C LYS A 211 -11.96 -13.10 9.87
N GLU A 212 -12.97 -13.59 10.56
CA GLU A 212 -12.98 -13.77 12.00
C GLU A 212 -11.87 -14.75 12.46
N TYR A 213 -11.28 -14.48 13.63
CA TYR A 213 -10.46 -15.46 14.33
C TYR A 213 -11.38 -16.37 15.12
N THR A 214 -11.39 -17.66 14.82
CA THR A 214 -12.26 -18.66 15.44
C THR A 214 -11.49 -19.56 16.40
N ASN A 215 -12.14 -19.97 17.48
CA ASN A 215 -11.66 -21.05 18.34
C ASN A 215 -11.89 -22.42 17.66
N PRO A 216 -11.28 -23.52 18.14
CA PRO A 216 -11.49 -24.87 17.59
C PRO A 216 -12.95 -25.34 17.60
N ASP A 217 -13.79 -24.79 18.48
CA ASP A 217 -15.23 -25.08 18.56
C ASP A 217 -16.07 -24.25 17.55
N GLY A 218 -15.43 -23.43 16.71
CA GLY A 218 -16.07 -22.56 15.73
C GLY A 218 -16.55 -21.21 16.27
N SER A 219 -16.48 -20.97 17.58
CA SER A 219 -16.86 -19.68 18.16
C SER A 219 -15.90 -18.56 17.74
N ILE A 220 -16.43 -17.36 17.51
CA ILE A 220 -15.62 -16.19 17.15
C ILE A 220 -14.92 -15.67 18.40
N ARG A 221 -13.59 -15.65 18.39
CA ARG A 221 -12.76 -15.08 19.46
C ARG A 221 -12.62 -13.57 19.33
N ASN A 222 -12.35 -13.08 18.11
CA ASN A 222 -12.27 -11.66 17.78
C ASN A 222 -12.39 -11.45 16.24
N THR A 223 -12.44 -10.19 15.83
CA THR A 223 -12.50 -9.76 14.42
C THR A 223 -11.29 -8.92 14.02
N ASN A 224 -10.16 -9.03 14.72
CA ASN A 224 -8.99 -8.16 14.52
C ASN A 224 -8.44 -8.24 13.09
N ASN A 225 -8.53 -9.42 12.45
CA ASN A 225 -8.07 -9.62 11.07
C ASN A 225 -9.02 -9.03 10.01
N MET A 226 -10.13 -8.42 10.43
CA MET A 226 -11.07 -7.70 9.56
C MET A 226 -10.82 -6.18 9.54
N TRP A 227 -9.78 -5.72 10.23
CA TRP A 227 -9.34 -4.32 10.21
C TRP A 227 -8.28 -4.09 9.15
N VAL A 228 -8.16 -2.83 8.74
CA VAL A 228 -7.18 -2.35 7.78
C VAL A 228 -6.48 -1.13 8.35
N SER A 229 -5.15 -1.10 8.26
CA SER A 229 -4.34 0.05 8.61
C SER A 229 -4.14 0.95 7.39
N THR A 230 -4.12 2.27 7.59
CA THR A 230 -3.73 3.23 6.56
C THR A 230 -2.55 4.06 7.03
N ILE A 231 -1.64 4.38 6.11
CA ILE A 231 -0.46 5.21 6.38
C ILE A 231 -0.44 6.33 5.34
N ASP A 232 -0.58 7.59 5.79
CA ASP A 232 -0.53 8.74 4.89
C ASP A 232 0.90 9.17 4.52
N SER A 233 1.03 10.13 3.60
CA SER A 233 2.33 10.67 3.18
C SER A 233 3.15 11.35 4.30
N ASN A 234 2.52 11.72 5.42
CA ASN A 234 3.18 12.28 6.59
C ASN A 234 3.54 11.22 7.63
N GLY A 235 3.16 9.95 7.40
CA GLY A 235 3.39 8.84 8.31
C GLY A 235 2.31 8.68 9.40
N HIS A 236 1.17 9.36 9.30
CA HIS A 236 0.06 9.11 10.24
C HIS A 236 -0.56 7.75 9.96
N VAL A 237 -0.72 6.97 11.03
CA VAL A 237 -1.33 5.64 11.01
C VAL A 237 -2.76 5.73 11.54
N GLU A 238 -3.72 5.18 10.81
CA GLU A 238 -5.12 5.03 11.23
C GLU A 238 -5.57 3.58 11.04
N HIS A 239 -6.43 3.08 11.94
CA HIS A 239 -7.04 1.74 11.83
C HIS A 239 -8.52 1.87 11.50
N VAL A 240 -8.97 1.15 10.47
CA VAL A 240 -10.33 1.23 9.93
C VAL A 240 -10.98 -0.14 9.93
N ASP A 241 -12.16 -0.23 10.54
CA ASP A 241 -12.95 -1.45 10.54
C ASP A 241 -13.50 -1.74 9.13
N TRP A 242 -13.09 -2.86 8.55
CA TRP A 242 -13.53 -3.34 7.24
C TRP A 242 -14.47 -4.54 7.33
N THR A 243 -14.98 -4.87 8.52
CA THR A 243 -15.85 -6.02 8.77
C THR A 243 -17.00 -6.10 7.76
N GLU A 244 -17.73 -5.00 7.57
CA GLU A 244 -18.86 -4.96 6.63
C GLU A 244 -18.42 -5.07 5.16
N ASN A 245 -17.23 -4.56 4.82
CA ASN A 245 -16.70 -4.68 3.46
C ASN A 245 -16.37 -6.14 3.14
N TYR A 246 -15.65 -6.83 4.02
CA TYR A 246 -15.38 -8.27 3.88
C TYR A 246 -16.67 -9.10 3.86
N ASN A 247 -17.65 -8.75 4.69
CA ASN A 247 -18.96 -9.41 4.71
C ASN A 247 -19.70 -9.28 3.37
N ARG A 248 -19.58 -8.15 2.67
CA ARG A 248 -20.15 -7.97 1.33
C ARG A 248 -19.42 -8.79 0.28
N LEU A 249 -18.09 -8.89 0.35
CA LEU A 249 -17.31 -9.75 -0.55
C LEU A 249 -17.75 -11.22 -0.43
N ARG A 250 -17.79 -11.77 0.78
CA ARG A 250 -18.22 -13.16 1.02
C ARG A 250 -19.66 -13.40 0.58
N LYS A 251 -20.56 -12.44 0.81
CA LYS A 251 -21.96 -12.54 0.37
C LYS A 251 -22.07 -12.57 -1.15
N ALA A 252 -21.30 -11.73 -1.86
CA ALA A 252 -21.30 -11.68 -3.32
C ALA A 252 -20.82 -12.99 -3.97
N VAL A 253 -19.92 -13.71 -3.29
CA VAL A 253 -19.41 -15.01 -3.74
C VAL A 253 -20.30 -16.18 -3.31
N GLY A 254 -21.28 -15.95 -2.43
CA GLY A 254 -22.20 -16.98 -1.94
C GLY A 254 -21.63 -17.83 -0.79
N CYS A 255 -20.62 -17.32 -0.08
CA CYS A 255 -19.96 -17.99 1.05
C CYS A 255 -20.11 -17.18 2.35
N SER A 256 -21.35 -16.80 2.68
CA SER A 256 -21.63 -16.13 3.97
C SER A 256 -21.28 -17.04 5.15
N TYR A 257 -21.01 -16.46 6.32
CA TYR A 257 -20.69 -17.20 7.55
C TYR A 257 -21.68 -18.35 7.79
N PRO A 258 -21.22 -19.57 8.13
CA PRO A 258 -19.85 -19.92 8.52
C PRO A 258 -18.86 -20.15 7.36
N GLY A 259 -19.30 -20.00 6.11
CA GLY A 259 -18.38 -19.89 4.97
C GLY A 259 -17.46 -18.68 5.09
N TYR A 260 -16.34 -18.71 4.39
CA TYR A 260 -15.28 -17.71 4.55
C TYR A 260 -14.52 -17.45 3.25
N MET A 261 -13.79 -16.32 3.27
CA MET A 261 -12.76 -15.97 2.30
C MET A 261 -11.48 -15.62 3.06
N ILE A 262 -10.32 -15.90 2.46
CA ILE A 262 -9.01 -15.42 2.94
C ILE A 262 -8.45 -14.51 1.86
N HIS A 263 -7.98 -13.33 2.26
CA HIS A 263 -7.55 -12.27 1.39
C HIS A 263 -6.05 -11.97 1.57
N GLU A 264 -5.25 -12.26 0.55
CA GLU A 264 -3.82 -11.90 0.49
C GLU A 264 -3.50 -11.07 -0.76
N ALA A 265 -4.49 -10.84 -1.63
CA ALA A 265 -4.25 -10.15 -2.88
C ALA A 265 -5.41 -9.17 -3.17
N ILE A 266 -5.25 -7.93 -2.71
CA ILE A 266 -6.20 -6.82 -2.89
C ILE A 266 -5.43 -5.58 -3.36
N ALA A 267 -5.89 -4.96 -4.44
CA ALA A 267 -5.36 -3.68 -4.90
C ALA A 267 -6.45 -2.70 -5.32
N TRP A 268 -6.14 -1.41 -5.22
CA TRP A 268 -6.97 -0.35 -5.78
C TRP A 268 -6.49 0.01 -7.19
N SER A 269 -7.39 -0.03 -8.16
CA SER A 269 -7.14 0.46 -9.52
C SER A 269 -7.49 1.94 -9.62
N GLN A 270 -6.50 2.76 -9.93
CA GLN A 270 -6.72 4.19 -10.17
C GLN A 270 -7.43 4.44 -11.50
N HIS A 271 -7.17 3.61 -12.52
CA HIS A 271 -7.81 3.76 -13.83
C HIS A 271 -9.30 3.38 -13.78
N MET A 272 -9.64 2.27 -13.13
CA MET A 272 -11.02 1.78 -13.06
C MET A 272 -11.83 2.40 -11.91
N LYS A 273 -11.17 3.03 -10.93
CA LYS A 273 -11.77 3.48 -9.66
C LYS A 273 -12.52 2.34 -8.95
N LYS A 274 -11.86 1.19 -8.89
CA LYS A 274 -12.38 -0.04 -8.30
C LYS A 274 -11.31 -0.71 -7.44
N TRP A 275 -11.78 -1.36 -6.38
CA TRP A 275 -11.02 -2.41 -5.72
C TRP A 275 -11.03 -3.66 -6.60
N VAL A 276 -9.89 -4.32 -6.68
CA VAL A 276 -9.72 -5.61 -7.35
C VAL A 276 -9.25 -6.61 -6.30
N VAL A 277 -9.98 -7.70 -6.14
CA VAL A 277 -9.75 -8.69 -5.08
C VAL A 277 -9.60 -10.08 -5.70
N LEU A 278 -8.48 -10.71 -5.42
CA LEU A 278 -8.12 -12.06 -5.81
C LEU A 278 -7.98 -12.88 -4.51
N PRO A 279 -9.06 -13.48 -3.98
CA PRO A 279 -8.99 -14.16 -2.69
C PRO A 279 -8.06 -15.37 -2.77
N ARG A 280 -7.25 -15.61 -1.73
CA ARG A 280 -6.43 -16.82 -1.61
C ARG A 280 -7.33 -18.05 -1.53
N ARG A 281 -8.28 -17.99 -0.59
CA ARG A 281 -9.19 -19.10 -0.27
C ARG A 281 -10.65 -18.67 -0.33
N VAL A 282 -11.51 -19.59 -0.76
CA VAL A 282 -12.97 -19.41 -0.77
C VAL A 282 -13.63 -20.73 -0.38
N SER A 283 -14.48 -20.72 0.64
CA SER A 283 -15.20 -21.91 1.10
C SER A 283 -16.61 -21.57 1.56
N ASN A 284 -17.58 -22.40 1.19
CA ASN A 284 -18.94 -22.32 1.75
C ASN A 284 -19.09 -23.16 3.04
N GLN A 285 -18.05 -23.90 3.44
CA GLN A 285 -17.99 -24.65 4.70
C GLN A 285 -17.29 -23.82 5.78
N PRO A 286 -17.53 -24.14 7.07
CA PRO A 286 -16.74 -23.61 8.18
C PRO A 286 -15.23 -23.77 7.95
N TYR A 287 -14.45 -22.84 8.52
CA TYR A 287 -12.99 -22.93 8.49
C TYR A 287 -12.50 -24.17 9.23
N ASP A 288 -11.61 -24.91 8.56
CA ASP A 288 -10.84 -26.03 9.08
C ASP A 288 -9.45 -25.92 8.47
N GLU A 289 -8.42 -25.99 9.31
CA GLU A 289 -7.03 -25.71 8.92
C GLU A 289 -6.52 -26.70 7.86
N VAL A 290 -6.90 -27.96 7.94
CA VAL A 290 -6.47 -29.01 7.01
C VAL A 290 -7.20 -28.90 5.68
N GLU A 291 -8.51 -28.66 5.74
CA GLU A 291 -9.32 -28.51 4.54
C GLU A 291 -9.02 -27.20 3.79
N ASP A 292 -8.60 -26.14 4.50
CA ASP A 292 -8.25 -24.84 3.92
C ASP A 292 -7.12 -24.92 2.88
N GLU A 293 -6.16 -25.83 3.08
CA GLU A 293 -5.08 -26.09 2.11
C GLU A 293 -5.62 -26.34 0.70
N ARG A 294 -6.85 -26.87 0.58
CA ARG A 294 -7.52 -27.19 -0.68
C ARG A 294 -8.65 -26.24 -1.08
N ARG A 295 -8.74 -25.05 -0.45
CA ARG A 295 -9.76 -24.03 -0.76
C ARG A 295 -9.25 -22.93 -1.69
N GLY A 296 -8.19 -23.18 -2.45
CA GLY A 296 -7.61 -22.27 -3.44
C GLY A 296 -8.66 -21.72 -4.41
N SER A 297 -8.50 -20.47 -4.84
CA SER A 297 -9.48 -19.74 -5.62
C SER A 297 -9.03 -19.45 -7.06
N ASN A 298 -10.01 -19.22 -7.94
CA ASN A 298 -9.82 -18.67 -9.28
C ASN A 298 -10.66 -17.40 -9.54
N LEU A 299 -11.18 -16.80 -8.47
CA LEU A 299 -12.04 -15.64 -8.55
C LEU A 299 -11.25 -14.34 -8.72
N VAL A 300 -11.82 -13.42 -9.48
CA VAL A 300 -11.42 -12.01 -9.54
C VAL A 300 -12.67 -11.18 -9.31
N LEU A 301 -12.65 -10.36 -8.26
CA LEU A 301 -13.78 -9.49 -7.93
C LEU A 301 -13.42 -8.06 -8.32
N LEU A 302 -14.29 -7.41 -9.09
CA LEU A 302 -14.22 -5.98 -9.40
C LEU A 302 -15.26 -5.26 -8.54
N VAL A 303 -14.79 -4.41 -7.65
CA VAL A 303 -15.59 -3.90 -6.54
C VAL A 303 -15.59 -2.38 -6.57
N SER A 304 -16.78 -1.78 -6.58
CA SER A 304 -16.91 -0.32 -6.47
C SER A 304 -16.30 0.18 -5.16
N GLU A 305 -15.80 1.41 -5.15
CA GLU A 305 -15.15 2.04 -3.98
C GLU A 305 -15.90 1.88 -2.65
N ASN A 306 -17.24 1.97 -2.67
CA ASN A 306 -18.09 1.86 -1.48
C ASN A 306 -18.60 0.43 -1.21
N PHE A 307 -18.05 -0.58 -1.89
CA PHE A 307 -18.41 -2.00 -1.78
C PHE A 307 -19.89 -2.32 -2.08
N LYS A 308 -20.65 -1.43 -2.71
CA LYS A 308 -22.09 -1.65 -3.02
C LYS A 308 -22.31 -2.42 -4.32
N LYS A 309 -21.37 -2.36 -5.26
CA LYS A 309 -21.39 -3.12 -6.52
C LYS A 309 -20.17 -4.02 -6.56
N ILE A 310 -20.41 -5.33 -6.61
CA ILE A 310 -19.39 -6.36 -6.67
C ILE A 310 -19.69 -7.22 -7.88
N GLU A 311 -18.76 -7.24 -8.83
CA GLU A 311 -18.78 -8.13 -9.98
C GLU A 311 -17.80 -9.27 -9.72
N VAL A 312 -18.26 -10.52 -9.86
CA VAL A 312 -17.44 -11.72 -9.62
C VAL A 312 -17.14 -12.39 -10.95
N ARG A 313 -15.85 -12.55 -11.28
CA ARG A 313 -15.36 -13.25 -12.47
C ARG A 313 -14.58 -14.51 -12.08
N ARG A 314 -14.55 -15.50 -12.97
CA ARG A 314 -13.69 -16.70 -12.89
C ARG A 314 -12.75 -16.64 -14.08
N ILE A 315 -11.46 -16.39 -13.85
CA ILE A 315 -10.51 -16.12 -14.93
C ILE A 315 -9.50 -17.24 -15.11
N THR A 316 -8.83 -17.67 -14.04
CA THR A 316 -7.84 -18.74 -14.12
C THR A 316 -8.50 -20.12 -13.95
N PRO A 317 -7.85 -21.21 -14.40
CA PRO A 317 -8.22 -22.55 -13.96
C PRO A 317 -8.21 -22.66 -12.43
N ILE A 318 -9.13 -23.45 -11.89
CA ILE A 318 -9.15 -23.73 -10.45
C ILE A 318 -8.01 -24.70 -10.11
N THR A 319 -7.20 -24.34 -9.13
CA THR A 319 -6.16 -25.23 -8.59
C THR A 319 -6.32 -25.28 -7.08
N PRO A 320 -6.96 -26.34 -6.53
CA PRO A 320 -7.41 -26.35 -5.13
C PRO A 320 -6.31 -26.05 -4.11
N THR A 321 -5.09 -26.50 -4.36
CA THR A 321 -3.95 -26.32 -3.43
C THR A 321 -3.28 -24.95 -3.52
N ARG A 322 -3.56 -24.17 -4.59
CA ARG A 322 -2.90 -22.90 -4.88
C ARG A 322 -3.86 -21.74 -4.65
N GLY A 323 -3.46 -20.81 -3.78
CA GLY A 323 -4.21 -19.58 -3.52
C GLY A 323 -3.43 -18.36 -3.99
N PHE A 324 -4.13 -17.33 -4.48
CA PHE A 324 -3.50 -16.04 -4.78
C PHE A 324 -2.85 -15.44 -3.53
N SER A 325 -1.59 -15.02 -3.66
CA SER A 325 -0.79 -14.47 -2.54
C SER A 325 -0.37 -13.01 -2.74
N ASP A 326 -0.34 -12.50 -3.98
CA ASP A 326 -0.26 -11.06 -4.29
C ASP A 326 -0.58 -10.86 -5.78
N PHE A 327 -0.84 -9.62 -6.21
CA PHE A 327 -0.82 -9.26 -7.61
C PHE A 327 -0.48 -7.78 -7.81
N LYS A 328 -0.05 -7.44 -9.02
CA LYS A 328 0.03 -6.05 -9.50
C LYS A 328 -0.58 -5.94 -10.90
N PHE A 329 -1.08 -4.75 -11.21
CA PHE A 329 -1.45 -4.41 -12.57
C PHE A 329 -0.18 -4.24 -13.40
N LEU A 330 -0.17 -4.80 -14.60
CA LEU A 330 0.94 -4.61 -15.53
C LEU A 330 1.06 -3.11 -15.87
N PRO A 331 2.25 -2.48 -15.76
CA PRO A 331 2.44 -1.09 -16.11
C PRO A 331 1.95 -0.80 -17.54
N ASN A 332 1.38 0.38 -17.77
CA ASN A 332 0.84 0.83 -19.06
C ASN A 332 -0.32 -0.01 -19.63
N SER A 333 -0.85 -0.99 -18.89
CA SER A 333 -2.00 -1.79 -19.31
C SER A 333 -3.37 -1.16 -18.98
N HIS A 334 -3.40 0.07 -18.46
CA HIS A 334 -4.61 0.73 -17.94
C HIS A 334 -5.37 -0.14 -16.92
N ASP A 335 -4.61 -0.82 -16.05
CA ASP A 335 -5.09 -1.78 -15.06
C ASP A 335 -5.93 -2.94 -15.64
N GLN A 336 -5.75 -3.28 -16.92
CA GLN A 336 -6.49 -4.37 -17.59
C GLN A 336 -5.77 -5.72 -17.57
N ILE A 337 -4.45 -5.73 -17.37
CA ILE A 337 -3.65 -6.95 -17.29
C ILE A 337 -3.12 -7.09 -15.87
N ILE A 338 -3.25 -8.29 -15.31
CA ILE A 338 -2.79 -8.65 -13.97
C ILE A 338 -1.62 -9.62 -14.07
N VAL A 339 -0.59 -9.35 -13.27
CA VAL A 339 0.48 -10.30 -12.94
C VAL A 339 0.27 -10.73 -11.50
N ALA A 340 -0.04 -12.01 -11.30
CA ALA A 340 -0.43 -12.54 -9.99
C ALA A 340 0.50 -13.66 -9.54
N LEU A 341 0.72 -13.71 -8.23
CA LEU A 341 1.33 -14.82 -7.53
C LEU A 341 0.25 -15.75 -6.98
N LYS A 342 0.54 -17.05 -6.99
CA LYS A 342 -0.14 -18.02 -6.15
C LYS A 342 0.87 -18.79 -5.32
N SER A 343 0.62 -18.98 -4.03
CA SER A 343 1.41 -19.88 -3.19
C SER A 343 0.65 -21.17 -2.88
N GLU A 344 1.42 -22.23 -2.64
CA GLU A 344 0.96 -23.57 -2.29
C GLU A 344 1.73 -24.03 -1.06
N GLU A 345 1.00 -24.59 -0.10
CA GLU A 345 1.53 -25.16 1.12
C GLU A 345 0.92 -26.53 1.33
N SER A 346 1.75 -27.46 1.80
CA SER A 346 1.26 -28.72 2.34
C SER A 346 2.01 -29.03 3.62
N GLU A 347 1.32 -28.94 4.75
CA GLU A 347 1.87 -29.28 6.06
C GLU A 347 2.30 -30.76 6.09
N LYS A 348 1.46 -31.64 5.53
CA LYS A 348 1.73 -33.07 5.44
C LYS A 348 3.03 -33.40 4.70
N LEU A 349 3.31 -32.70 3.61
CA LEU A 349 4.51 -32.94 2.79
C LEU A 349 5.68 -32.04 3.21
N GLN A 350 5.46 -31.06 4.09
CA GLN A 350 6.41 -30.01 4.46
C GLN A 350 6.97 -29.29 3.23
N THR A 351 6.09 -28.96 2.28
CA THR A 351 6.46 -28.30 1.02
C THR A 351 5.81 -26.93 0.91
N GLN A 352 6.56 -26.00 0.32
CA GLN A 352 6.10 -24.66 -0.04
C GLN A 352 6.52 -24.38 -1.47
N ASN A 353 5.59 -23.92 -2.30
CA ASN A 353 5.87 -23.53 -3.67
C ASN A 353 5.13 -22.24 -4.01
N SER A 354 5.59 -21.56 -5.05
CA SER A 354 4.90 -20.42 -5.62
C SER A 354 4.87 -20.48 -7.12
N TYR A 355 3.88 -19.81 -7.69
CA TYR A 355 3.62 -19.76 -9.12
C TYR A 355 3.34 -18.32 -9.51
N ILE A 356 3.73 -17.94 -10.71
CA ILE A 356 3.38 -16.67 -11.33
C ILE A 356 2.50 -16.92 -12.56
N THR A 357 1.50 -16.08 -12.78
CA THR A 357 0.61 -16.13 -13.95
C THR A 357 0.31 -14.71 -14.43
N VAL A 358 -0.01 -14.58 -15.71
CA VAL A 358 -0.47 -13.32 -16.30
C VAL A 358 -1.81 -13.55 -16.98
N PHE A 359 -2.77 -12.68 -16.74
CA PHE A 359 -4.08 -12.73 -17.40
C PHE A 359 -4.69 -11.34 -17.54
N ASP A 360 -5.56 -11.17 -18.54
CA ASP A 360 -6.38 -9.98 -18.65
C ASP A 360 -7.67 -10.11 -17.82
N LEU A 361 -8.29 -8.98 -17.50
CA LEU A 361 -9.57 -8.96 -16.79
C LEU A 361 -10.74 -9.50 -17.62
N ASN A 362 -10.60 -9.59 -18.95
CA ASN A 362 -11.63 -10.12 -19.85
C ASN A 362 -11.71 -11.65 -19.85
N GLY A 363 -10.75 -12.33 -19.22
CA GLY A 363 -10.76 -13.78 -19.05
C GLY A 363 -9.67 -14.51 -19.85
N THR A 364 -8.77 -13.80 -20.53
CA THR A 364 -7.68 -14.43 -21.29
C THR A 364 -6.47 -14.65 -20.40
N VAL A 365 -6.04 -15.91 -20.25
CA VAL A 365 -4.75 -16.23 -19.67
C VAL A 365 -3.65 -15.94 -20.69
N LEU A 366 -2.73 -15.03 -20.35
CA LEU A 366 -1.62 -14.58 -21.19
C LEU A 366 -0.30 -15.29 -20.84
N MET A 367 -0.22 -15.90 -19.67
CA MET A 367 0.83 -16.83 -19.25
C MET A 367 0.25 -17.79 -18.22
N ASP A 368 0.31 -19.10 -18.50
CA ASP A 368 -0.10 -20.13 -17.55
C ASP A 368 0.73 -20.07 -16.27
N GLU A 369 0.21 -20.66 -15.20
CA GLU A 369 0.92 -20.76 -13.92
C GLU A 369 2.30 -21.42 -14.12
N THR A 370 3.34 -20.62 -13.89
CA THR A 370 4.74 -21.05 -14.01
C THR A 370 5.37 -21.06 -12.63
N GLU A 371 5.95 -22.18 -12.23
CA GLU A 371 6.60 -22.32 -10.92
C GLU A 371 7.76 -21.33 -10.76
N ILE A 372 7.85 -20.73 -9.59
CA ILE A 372 8.94 -19.85 -9.18
C ILE A 372 10.03 -20.73 -8.53
N PRO A 373 11.26 -20.73 -9.06
CA PRO A 373 12.35 -21.51 -8.48
C PRO A 373 12.64 -21.15 -7.02
N GLY A 374 12.98 -22.15 -6.21
CA GLY A 374 13.47 -21.96 -4.84
C GLY A 374 12.67 -22.69 -3.76
N LYS A 375 11.44 -23.14 -4.05
CA LYS A 375 10.56 -23.82 -3.07
C LYS A 375 10.26 -22.95 -1.84
N HIS A 376 9.82 -21.72 -2.10
CA HIS A 376 9.43 -20.75 -1.08
C HIS A 376 8.01 -20.25 -1.37
N LYS A 377 7.32 -19.74 -0.34
CA LYS A 377 6.15 -18.87 -0.53
C LYS A 377 6.63 -17.47 -0.89
N PHE A 378 6.29 -17.02 -2.08
CA PHE A 378 6.44 -15.64 -2.50
C PHE A 378 5.08 -14.97 -2.36
N GLU A 379 5.03 -13.95 -1.52
CA GLU A 379 3.77 -13.31 -1.05
C GLU A 379 3.78 -11.80 -1.24
N GLY A 380 4.78 -11.27 -1.93
CA GLY A 380 4.72 -9.92 -2.46
C GLY A 380 5.36 -9.86 -3.82
N LEU A 381 4.80 -9.03 -4.70
CA LEU A 381 5.25 -8.74 -6.05
C LEU A 381 5.22 -7.23 -6.26
N GLU A 382 6.28 -6.67 -6.84
CA GLU A 382 6.28 -5.27 -7.26
C GLU A 382 7.14 -5.05 -8.51
N PHE A 383 6.69 -4.14 -9.38
CA PHE A 383 7.46 -3.67 -10.52
C PHE A 383 8.47 -2.62 -10.08
N PHE A 384 9.65 -2.62 -10.71
CA PHE A 384 10.64 -1.58 -10.45
C PHE A 384 11.20 -1.03 -11.75
N PHE A 385 11.41 0.28 -11.74
CA PHE A 385 11.96 1.05 -12.85
C PHE A 385 13.34 1.55 -12.39
N PHE A 386 14.40 1.21 -13.13
CA PHE A 386 15.75 1.66 -12.83
C PHE A 386 16.01 3.08 -13.32
#